data_AF-E2AI87-F1
#
_entry.id   AF-E2AI87-F1
#
_cell.length_a   1.000
_cell.length_b   1.000
_cell.length_c   1.000
_cell.angle_alpha   90.00
_cell.angle_beta   90.00
_cell.angle_gamma   90.00
#
_symmetry.space_group_name_H-M   'P 1'
#
loop_
_entity.id
_entity.type
_entity.pdbx_description
1 polymer ?
#
loop_
_entity_poly.entity_id
_entity_poly.type
_entity_poly.pdbx_seq_one_letter_code
_entity_poly.pdbx_strand_id
1 'polypeptide(L)' 'VNKVILVSGKHYYALNNYREITGNKNVAIIRIESLSFIWSQEEPRNMGAWNFVKLRFETLCGRQVSYIAQK' A
#
# COMPACT_ATOMS: atom_id res chain seq x y z
N VAL A 1 1.92 -0.19 -22.75
CA VAL A 1 1.20 -0.67 -21.55
C VAL A 1 0.15 0.37 -21.23
N ASN A 2 -1.13 0.02 -21.36
CA ASN A 2 -2.22 0.98 -21.14
C ASN A 2 -2.89 0.81 -19.77
N LYS A 3 -2.60 -0.30 -19.08
CA LYS A 3 -3.22 -0.61 -17.78
C LYS A 3 -2.19 -1.25 -16.85
N VAL A 4 -2.20 -0.83 -15.60
CA VAL A 4 -1.37 -1.40 -14.52
C VAL A 4 -2.29 -2.02 -13.49
N ILE A 5 -2.04 -3.28 -13.14
CA ILE A 5 -2.74 -4.00 -12.07
C ILE A 5 -1.74 -4.24 -10.95
N LEU A 6 -2.04 -3.67 -9.78
CA LEU A 6 -1.29 -3.88 -8.55
C LEU A 6 -1.91 -5.04 -7.78
N VAL A 7 -1.10 -6.03 -7.40
CA VAL A 7 -1.55 -7.19 -6.62
C VAL A 7 -0.59 -7.54 -5.51
N SER A 8 -1.07 -8.17 -4.44
CA SER A 8 -0.23 -8.68 -3.36
C SER A 8 -0.45 -10.18 -3.15
N GLY A 9 0.63 -10.87 -2.78
CA GLY A 9 0.61 -12.29 -2.46
C GLY A 9 0.29 -13.22 -3.64
N LYS A 10 -0.30 -14.38 -3.31
CA LYS A 10 -0.51 -15.51 -4.25
C LYS A 10 -1.44 -15.22 -5.43
N HIS A 11 -2.24 -14.15 -5.36
CA HIS A 11 -3.15 -13.79 -6.46
C HIS A 11 -2.40 -13.37 -7.73
N TYR A 12 -1.12 -12.99 -7.60
CA TYR A 12 -0.24 -12.73 -8.73
C TYR A 12 -0.18 -13.89 -9.74
N TYR A 13 -0.06 -15.14 -9.26
CA TYR A 13 0.10 -16.31 -10.14
C TYR A 13 -1.13 -16.55 -11.00
N ALA A 14 -2.33 -16.40 -10.42
CA ALA A 14 -3.58 -16.57 -11.17
C ALA A 14 -3.68 -15.55 -12.32
N LEU A 15 -3.34 -14.29 -12.06
CA LEU A 15 -3.36 -13.25 -13.09
C LEU A 15 -2.25 -13.41 -14.12
N ASN A 16 -1.07 -13.86 -13.71
CA ASN A 16 0.02 -14.11 -14.65
C ASN A 16 -0.33 -15.25 -15.63
N ASN A 17 -0.89 -16.36 -15.11
CA ASN A 17 -1.35 -17.46 -15.95
C ASN A 17 -2.45 -17.01 -16.92
N TYR A 18 -3.41 -16.22 -16.44
CA TYR A 18 -4.46 -15.66 -17.31
C TYR A 18 -3.87 -14.74 -18.40
N ARG A 19 -2.87 -13.92 -18.07
CA ARG A 19 -2.17 -13.07 -19.04
C ARG A 19 -1.43 -13.89 -20.09
N GLU A 20 -0.81 -15.01 -19.70
CA GLU A 20 -0.13 -15.92 -20.61
C GLU A 20 -1.10 -16.61 -21.56
N ILE A 21 -2.23 -17.12 -21.04
CA ILE A 21 -3.29 -17.76 -21.85
C ILE A 21 -3.88 -16.77 -22.87
N THR A 22 -4.08 -15.53 -22.47
CA THR A 22 -4.68 -14.49 -23.33
C THR A 22 -3.67 -13.77 -24.23
N GLY A 23 -2.36 -14.01 -24.06
CA GLY A 23 -1.29 -13.34 -24.81
C GLY A 23 -1.26 -11.81 -24.66
N ASN A 24 -2.00 -11.24 -23.70
CA ASN A 24 -2.27 -9.81 -23.65
C ASN A 24 -1.13 -9.04 -22.96
N LYS A 25 -0.21 -8.51 -23.77
CA LYS A 25 0.96 -7.75 -23.29
C LYS A 25 0.64 -6.28 -22.97
N ASN A 26 -0.60 -5.83 -23.13
CA ASN A 26 -0.97 -4.43 -22.89
C ASN A 26 -1.17 -4.10 -21.40
N VAL A 27 -1.09 -5.10 -20.51
CA VAL A 27 -1.30 -4.95 -19.07
C VAL A 27 -0.01 -5.30 -18.31
N ALA A 28 0.46 -4.37 -17.48
CA ALA A 28 1.52 -4.65 -16.51
C ALA A 28 0.90 -5.14 -15.21
N ILE A 29 1.39 -6.27 -14.69
CA ILE A 29 1.02 -6.81 -13.38
C ILE A 29 2.22 -6.58 -12.48
N ILE A 30 2.04 -5.82 -11.40
CA ILE A 30 3.10 -5.50 -10.45
C ILE A 30 2.70 -6.10 -9.10
N ARG A 31 3.60 -6.90 -8.53
CA ARG A 31 3.41 -7.48 -7.20
C ARG A 31 3.95 -6.54 -6.12
N ILE A 32 3.13 -6.23 -5.13
CA ILE A 32 3.48 -5.45 -3.95
C ILE A 32 3.72 -6.40 -2.79
N GLU A 33 4.97 -6.51 -2.35
CA GLU A 33 5.36 -7.37 -1.22
C GLU A 33 5.15 -6.69 0.15
N SER A 34 5.23 -5.37 0.20
CA SER A 34 5.08 -4.62 1.45
C SER A 34 4.44 -3.27 1.17
N LEU A 35 3.45 -2.93 2.00
CA LEU A 35 2.84 -1.60 2.05
C LEU A 35 3.37 -0.89 3.29
N SER A 36 3.85 0.33 3.11
CA SER A 36 4.10 1.26 4.21
C SER A 36 2.93 2.22 4.31
N PHE A 37 2.48 2.48 5.53
CA PHE A 37 1.44 3.47 5.79
C PHE A 37 2.10 4.78 6.19
N ILE A 38 1.60 5.87 5.62
CA ILE A 38 2.03 7.22 5.94
C ILE A 38 0.81 7.97 6.47
N TRP A 39 0.96 8.56 7.66
CA TRP A 39 0.00 9.49 8.23
C TRP A 39 0.45 10.92 7.92
N SER A 40 -0.42 11.69 7.27
CA SER A 40 -0.18 13.09 6.93
C SER A 40 -1.17 13.97 7.67
N GLN A 41 -0.69 14.98 8.40
CA GLN A 41 -1.53 15.98 9.04
C GLN A 41 -0.90 17.38 8.99
N GLU A 42 -1.74 18.43 9.01
CA GLU A 42 -1.27 19.83 9.04
C GLU A 42 -0.75 20.23 10.43
N GLU A 43 -1.40 19.74 11.49
CA GLU A 43 -1.08 20.08 12.87
C GLU A 43 0.26 19.45 13.33
N PRO A 44 0.99 20.09 14.25
CA PRO A 44 2.21 19.52 14.85
C PRO A 44 1.98 18.14 15.48
N ARG A 45 3.03 17.33 15.58
CA ARG A 45 2.94 15.92 16.05
C ARG A 45 2.36 15.76 17.46
N ASN A 46 2.59 16.75 18.32
CA ASN A 46 2.07 16.78 19.69
C ASN A 46 0.60 17.22 19.76
N MET A 47 0.02 17.66 18.64
CA MET A 47 -1.38 18.04 18.49
C MET A 47 -2.10 17.10 17.52
N GLY A 48 -3.42 17.22 17.49
CA GLY A 48 -4.26 16.45 16.58
C GLY A 48 -4.38 14.97 16.92
N ALA A 49 -4.73 14.18 15.91
CA ALA A 49 -5.08 12.78 16.07
C ALA A 49 -3.88 11.83 16.09
N TRP A 50 -2.65 12.30 15.86
CA TRP A 50 -1.47 11.44 15.69
C TRP A 50 -1.25 10.46 16.84
N ASN A 51 -1.25 10.94 18.09
CA ASN A 51 -1.00 10.09 19.27
C ASN A 51 -2.06 8.99 19.43
N PHE A 52 -3.30 9.28 19.05
CA PHE A 52 -4.43 8.36 19.11
C PHE A 52 -4.38 7.32 17.98
N VAL A 53 -4.10 7.78 16.76
CA VAL A 53 -4.09 6.95 15.56
C VAL A 53 -2.89 6.02 15.56
N LYS A 54 -1.70 6.52 15.92
CA LYS A 54 -0.44 5.75 15.91
C LYS A 54 -0.57 4.43 16.66
N LEU A 55 -1.03 4.48 17.92
CA LEU A 55 -1.12 3.30 18.78
C LEU A 55 -2.07 2.24 18.20
N ARG A 56 -3.21 2.69 17.65
CA ARG A 56 -4.24 1.79 17.09
C ARG A 56 -3.80 1.20 15.77
N PHE A 57 -3.23 2.01 14.89
CA PHE A 57 -2.72 1.53 13.61
C PHE A 57 -1.57 0.54 13.78
N GLU A 58 -0.62 0.82 14.67
CA GLU A 58 0.48 -0.09 14.93
C GLU A 58 -0.02 -1.43 15.48
N THR A 59 -1.04 -1.40 16.35
CA THR A 59 -1.67 -2.62 16.89
C THR A 59 -2.44 -3.40 15.82
N LEU A 60 -3.24 -2.71 15.00
CA LEU A 60 -4.10 -3.36 14.00
C LEU A 60 -3.32 -3.88 12.79
N CYS A 61 -2.33 -3.12 12.32
CA CYS A 61 -1.57 -3.44 11.11
C CYS A 61 -0.26 -4.17 11.40
N GLY A 62 0.17 -4.24 12.67
CA GLY A 62 1.46 -4.85 13.06
C GLY A 62 2.67 -4.19 12.41
N ARG A 63 2.53 -2.95 11.95
CA ARG A 63 3.54 -2.19 11.19
C ARG A 63 3.59 -0.75 11.69
N GLN A 64 4.80 -0.20 11.75
CA GLN A 64 5.00 1.22 12.09
C GLN A 64 4.43 2.12 10.99
N VAL A 65 3.70 3.15 11.41
CA VAL A 65 3.19 4.20 10.53
C VAL A 65 4.21 5.32 10.48
N SER A 66 4.59 5.73 9.28
CA SER A 66 5.47 6.89 9.10
C SER A 66 4.67 8.18 9.22
N TYR A 67 5.22 9.18 9.91
CA TYR A 67 4.55 10.46 10.12
C TYR A 67 5.14 11.53 9.20
N ILE A 68 4.27 12.24 8.48
CA ILE A 68 4.61 13.46 7.74
C ILE A 68 3.70 14.58 8.26
N ALA A 69 4.29 15.69 8.69
CA ALA A 69 3.53 16.93 8.92
C ALA A 69 4.39 18.13 8.59
N GLN A 70 3.73 19.28 8.46
CA GLN A 70 4.43 20.55 8.41
C GLN A 70 5.21 20.78 9.71
N LYS A 71 6.35 21.45 9.57
CA LYS A 71 7.21 21.85 10.67
C LYS A 71 6.53 22.86 11.58
#